data_AF-A0A7Z1R0Y4-F1
#
_entry.id   AF-A0A7Z1R0Y4-F1
#
_cell.length_a   1.000
_cell.length_b   1.000
_cell.length_c   1.000
_cell.angle_alpha   90.00
_cell.angle_beta   90.00
_cell.angle_gamma   90.00
#
_symmetry.space_group_name_H-M   'P 1'
#
loop_
_entity.id
_entity.type
_entity.pdbx_description
1 polymer ?
#
loop_
_entity_poly.entity_id
_entity_poly.type
_entity_poly.pdbx_seq_one_letter_code
_entity_poly.pdbx_strand_id
1 'polypeptide(L)'
;MIAEKTYRPISGWGPLPITIALFVAAPWLFIGAIVGLDRYGTAPYGYRLVAAIVVLLLALLSLFGYMAIAPNQARVLLLFGKYKGSALSSGFFWVNPFFSKKKISLRVRNFETGSVPTPEQKDSQGKVLQARSRTKGRPSKVNDRDGNPIEISSVVVWRVVNTAHAMFEVDDYEDFVEVQSEAALRNLATRYPYDSEDHQMSLRGSTAEICGQLKDDIQERLDKAGVEVIEARISHLAYAPEIAAAMLQRQQAQAVVAARTKIVEGAVGMVQMALDRLAKENVVELDGERRAAMVSNLLVVLCSDRHTQPVVNTGTLYT
;
A
#
# COMPACT_ATOMS: atom_id res chain seq x y z
N MET A 1 23.97 7.58 7.00
CA MET A 1 23.38 6.96 5.79
C MET A 1 24.46 6.24 5.01
N ILE A 2 24.35 4.93 4.90
CA ILE A 2 25.26 4.10 4.10
C ILE A 2 24.84 4.18 2.63
N ALA A 3 25.62 4.86 1.80
CA ALA A 3 25.36 4.92 0.37
C ALA A 3 25.45 3.52 -0.27
N GLU A 4 24.44 3.15 -1.07
CA GLU A 4 24.42 1.87 -1.78
C GLU A 4 25.59 1.79 -2.76
N LYS A 5 26.34 0.69 -2.69
CA LYS A 5 27.44 0.41 -3.62
C LYS A 5 27.09 -0.83 -4.43
N THR A 6 26.99 -0.69 -5.74
CA THR A 6 26.78 -1.85 -6.62
C THR A 6 28.06 -2.68 -6.67
N TYR A 7 27.98 -3.94 -6.25
CA TYR A 7 29.07 -4.90 -6.40
C TYR A 7 28.78 -5.80 -7.60
N ARG A 8 29.71 -5.84 -8.57
CA ARG A 8 29.64 -6.77 -9.70
C ARG A 8 30.48 -8.00 -9.39
N PRO A 9 29.88 -9.11 -8.97
CA PRO A 9 30.63 -10.32 -8.66
C PRO A 9 31.13 -11.02 -9.94
N ILE A 10 32.19 -11.81 -9.80
CA ILE A 10 32.76 -12.62 -10.88
C ILE A 10 31.77 -13.75 -11.20
N SER A 11 31.61 -14.08 -12.49
CA SER A 11 30.77 -15.20 -12.90
C SER A 11 31.25 -16.50 -12.23
N GLY A 12 30.32 -17.26 -11.64
CA GLY A 12 30.64 -18.48 -10.90
C GLY A 12 31.07 -19.62 -11.82
N TRP A 13 30.76 -19.54 -13.11
CA TRP A 13 31.13 -20.54 -14.11
C TRP A 13 32.63 -20.61 -14.38
N GLY A 14 33.37 -19.50 -14.25
CA GLY A 14 34.83 -19.48 -14.43
C GLY A 14 35.61 -20.26 -13.37
N PRO A 15 35.40 -20.01 -12.06
CA PRO A 15 36.08 -20.75 -10.99
C PRO A 15 35.55 -22.17 -10.79
N LEU A 16 34.37 -22.51 -11.31
CA LEU A 16 33.76 -23.84 -11.18
C LEU A 16 34.66 -25.00 -11.64
N PRO A 17 35.21 -25.02 -12.88
CA PRO A 17 36.13 -26.07 -13.31
C PRO A 17 37.40 -26.12 -12.44
N ILE A 18 37.92 -24.98 -11.99
CA ILE A 18 39.10 -24.91 -11.11
C ILE A 18 38.79 -25.59 -9.77
N THR A 19 37.61 -25.33 -9.20
CA THR A 19 37.20 -25.98 -7.94
C THR A 19 36.97 -27.48 -8.08
N ILE A 20 36.42 -27.93 -9.20
CA ILE A 20 36.26 -29.37 -9.48
C ILE A 20 37.65 -30.01 -9.63
N ALA A 21 38.56 -29.39 -10.39
CA ALA A 21 39.93 -29.87 -10.55
C ALA A 21 40.67 -29.96 -9.21
N LEU A 22 40.54 -28.97 -8.33
CA LEU A 22 41.08 -28.99 -6.97
C LEU A 22 40.50 -30.15 -6.13
N PHE A 23 39.19 -30.40 -6.24
CA PHE A 23 38.52 -31.48 -5.51
C PHE A 23 38.92 -32.87 -6.00
N VAL A 24 39.31 -33.02 -7.27
CA VAL A 24 39.85 -34.26 -7.84
C VAL A 24 41.34 -34.42 -7.54
N ALA A 25 42.11 -33.33 -7.60
CA ALA A 25 43.54 -33.31 -7.35
C ALA A 25 43.87 -33.63 -5.87
N ALA A 26 43.05 -33.19 -4.92
CA ALA A 26 43.30 -33.44 -3.50
C ALA A 26 43.31 -34.95 -3.14
N PRO A 27 42.29 -35.76 -3.45
CA PRO A 27 42.33 -37.21 -3.25
C PRO A 27 43.44 -37.90 -4.03
N TRP A 28 43.72 -37.47 -5.27
CA TRP A 28 44.79 -38.05 -6.08
C TRP A 28 46.17 -37.83 -5.45
N LEU A 29 46.46 -36.61 -4.98
CA LEU A 29 47.69 -36.28 -4.26
C LEU A 29 47.77 -37.01 -2.91
N PHE A 30 46.64 -37.16 -2.22
CA PHE A 30 46.56 -37.86 -0.94
C PHE A 30 46.88 -39.36 -1.08
N ILE A 31 46.27 -40.04 -2.05
CA ILE A 31 46.53 -41.45 -2.35
C ILE A 31 47.98 -41.65 -2.81
N GLY A 32 48.46 -40.78 -3.72
CA GLY A 32 49.85 -40.83 -4.19
C GLY A 32 50.88 -40.58 -3.08
N ALA A 33 50.55 -39.77 -2.08
CA ALA A 33 51.38 -39.56 -0.91
C ALA A 33 51.43 -40.80 -0.01
N ILE A 34 50.29 -41.46 0.26
CA ILE A 34 50.23 -42.67 1.09
C ILE A 34 50.98 -43.84 0.44
N VAL A 35 50.73 -44.11 -0.83
CA VAL A 35 51.39 -45.21 -1.57
C VAL A 35 52.90 -44.96 -1.69
N GLY A 36 53.31 -43.70 -1.83
CA GLY A 36 54.73 -43.33 -1.88
C GLY A 36 55.44 -43.41 -0.53
N LEU A 37 54.74 -43.08 0.56
CA LEU A 37 55.25 -43.20 1.93
C LEU A 37 55.55 -44.66 2.28
N ASP A 38 54.69 -45.59 1.84
CA ASP A 38 54.83 -47.04 2.05
C ASP A 38 56.02 -47.65 1.28
N ARG A 39 56.38 -47.10 0.11
CA ARG A 39 57.40 -47.67 -0.78
C ARG A 39 58.79 -47.01 -0.73
N TYR A 40 58.89 -45.72 -0.40
CA TYR A 40 60.11 -44.92 -0.65
C TYR A 40 60.57 -44.05 0.54
N GLY A 41 59.93 -44.17 1.72
CA GLY A 41 60.33 -43.46 2.94
C GLY A 41 59.76 -42.04 3.09
N THR A 42 60.05 -41.39 4.23
CA THR A 42 59.26 -40.27 4.77
C THR A 42 59.55 -38.89 4.17
N ALA A 43 60.79 -38.61 3.72
CA ALA A 43 61.23 -37.23 3.49
C ALA A 43 60.49 -36.47 2.37
N PRO A 44 60.36 -36.97 1.12
CA PRO A 44 59.66 -36.23 0.06
C PRO A 44 58.13 -36.44 0.07
N TYR A 45 57.64 -37.56 0.60
CA TYR A 45 56.22 -37.91 0.58
C TYR A 45 55.43 -37.30 1.74
N GLY A 46 56.08 -36.94 2.86
CA GLY A 46 55.46 -36.17 3.94
C GLY A 46 54.99 -34.78 3.50
N TYR A 47 55.82 -34.04 2.75
CA TYR A 47 55.42 -32.72 2.20
C TYR A 47 54.24 -32.80 1.24
N ARG A 48 54.15 -33.89 0.45
CA ARG A 48 53.01 -34.13 -0.47
C ARG A 48 51.70 -34.39 0.28
N LEU A 49 51.77 -35.08 1.42
CA LEU A 49 50.61 -35.32 2.27
C LEU A 49 50.08 -34.03 2.89
N VAL A 50 50.96 -33.18 3.41
CA VAL A 50 50.59 -31.85 3.92
C VAL A 50 50.01 -30.98 2.80
N ALA A 51 50.63 -30.98 1.62
CA ALA A 51 50.12 -30.26 0.45
C ALA A 51 48.71 -30.75 0.03
N ALA A 52 48.46 -32.06 0.04
CA ALA A 52 47.14 -32.62 -0.28
C ALA A 52 46.06 -32.13 0.70
N ILE A 53 46.38 -32.06 2.00
CA ILE A 53 45.49 -31.53 3.04
C ILE A 53 45.21 -30.04 2.80
N VAL A 54 46.23 -29.24 2.50
CA VAL A 54 46.07 -27.81 2.21
C VAL A 54 45.21 -27.59 0.96
N VAL A 55 45.45 -28.36 -0.11
CA VAL A 55 44.64 -28.30 -1.34
C VAL A 55 43.18 -28.68 -1.07
N LEU A 56 42.95 -29.71 -0.26
CA LEU A 56 41.59 -30.11 0.16
C LEU A 56 40.89 -28.99 0.94
N LEU A 57 41.59 -28.37 1.89
CA LEU A 57 41.05 -27.25 2.68
C LEU A 57 40.73 -26.04 1.80
N LEU A 58 41.60 -25.70 0.84
CA LEU A 58 41.35 -24.63 -0.13
C LEU A 58 40.16 -24.94 -1.04
N ALA A 59 40.04 -26.20 -1.49
CA ALA A 59 38.89 -26.65 -2.29
C ALA A 59 37.58 -26.51 -1.50
N LEU A 60 37.57 -26.95 -0.24
CA LEU A 60 36.43 -26.83 0.67
C LEU A 60 36.06 -25.37 0.95
N LEU A 61 37.06 -24.51 1.18
CA LEU A 61 36.83 -23.09 1.39
C LEU A 61 36.24 -22.40 0.16
N SER A 62 36.68 -22.79 -1.05
CA SER A 62 36.18 -22.21 -2.29
C SER A 62 34.69 -22.49 -2.55
N LEU A 63 34.16 -23.62 -2.04
CA LEU A 63 32.73 -23.95 -2.13
C LEU A 63 31.85 -22.91 -1.42
N PHE A 64 32.32 -22.34 -0.31
CA PHE A 64 31.61 -21.28 0.42
C PHE A 64 31.53 -19.97 -0.37
N GLY A 65 32.34 -19.78 -1.42
CA GLY A 65 32.31 -18.59 -2.26
C GLY A 65 31.14 -18.54 -3.24
N TYR A 66 30.55 -19.69 -3.60
CA TYR A 66 29.49 -19.76 -4.60
C TYR A 66 28.17 -19.15 -4.12
N MET A 67 27.45 -18.55 -5.07
CA MET A 67 26.24 -17.81 -4.82
C MET A 67 25.38 -17.72 -6.08
N ALA A 68 24.14 -18.22 -6.01
CA ALA A 68 23.12 -18.00 -7.03
C ALA A 68 22.18 -16.86 -6.62
N ILE A 69 21.92 -15.93 -7.55
CA ILE A 69 20.99 -14.81 -7.39
C ILE A 69 19.87 -15.00 -8.40
N ALA A 70 18.64 -15.15 -7.92
CA ALA A 70 17.46 -15.26 -8.79
C ALA A 70 17.05 -13.88 -9.33
N PRO A 71 16.23 -13.82 -10.40
CA PRO A 71 15.63 -12.56 -10.84
C PRO A 71 14.84 -11.86 -9.73
N ASN A 72 14.92 -10.53 -9.68
CA ASN A 72 14.30 -9.68 -8.66
C ASN A 72 14.70 -10.03 -7.21
N GLN A 73 15.93 -10.53 -7.04
CA GLN A 73 16.57 -10.69 -5.74
C GLN A 73 17.91 -9.98 -5.73
N ALA A 74 18.25 -9.41 -4.59
CA ALA A 74 19.56 -8.86 -4.32
C ALA A 74 20.24 -9.66 -3.22
N ARG A 75 21.57 -9.59 -3.21
CA ARG A 75 22.35 -10.03 -2.05
C ARG A 75 23.29 -8.94 -1.57
N VAL A 76 23.15 -8.60 -0.30
CA VAL A 76 24.02 -7.66 0.42
C VAL A 76 25.24 -8.43 0.92
N LEU A 77 26.43 -7.91 0.60
CA LEU A 77 27.71 -8.53 0.90
C LEU A 77 28.41 -7.76 2.03
N LEU A 78 28.67 -8.47 3.13
CA LEU A 78 29.44 -7.96 4.26
C LEU A 78 30.73 -8.74 4.41
N LEU A 79 31.85 -8.03 4.60
CA LEU A 79 33.14 -8.63 4.92
C LEU A 79 33.53 -8.20 6.33
N PHE A 80 33.53 -9.15 7.27
CA PHE A 80 33.83 -8.89 8.69
C PHE A 80 33.05 -7.70 9.26
N GLY A 81 31.73 -7.66 9.01
CA GLY A 81 30.83 -6.59 9.45
C GLY A 81 30.87 -5.31 8.62
N LYS A 82 31.84 -5.13 7.70
CA LYS A 82 31.88 -3.97 6.80
C LYS A 82 31.06 -4.22 5.55
N TYR A 83 30.12 -3.34 5.25
CA TYR A 83 29.40 -3.34 3.97
C TYR A 83 30.37 -3.12 2.80
N LYS A 84 30.39 -4.08 1.85
CA LYS A 84 31.21 -3.98 0.63
C LYS A 84 30.40 -3.64 -0.59
N GLY A 85 29.12 -4.01 -0.61
CA GLY A 85 28.21 -3.68 -1.70
C GLY A 85 27.06 -4.67 -1.83
N SER A 86 26.18 -4.37 -2.77
CA SER A 86 24.99 -5.15 -3.09
C SER A 86 25.09 -5.71 -4.51
N ALA A 87 24.90 -7.01 -4.66
CA ALA A 87 24.86 -7.69 -5.95
C ALA A 87 23.40 -7.77 -6.43
N LEU A 88 23.10 -7.07 -7.53
CA LEU A 88 21.76 -6.93 -8.11
C LEU A 88 21.56 -7.78 -9.37
N SER A 89 22.65 -8.15 -10.05
CA SER A 89 22.60 -8.96 -11.26
C SER A 89 22.16 -10.38 -10.94
N SER A 90 21.21 -10.91 -11.72
CA SER A 90 20.82 -12.32 -11.64
C SER A 90 21.88 -13.20 -12.29
N GLY A 91 22.03 -14.42 -11.77
CA GLY A 91 22.98 -15.39 -12.28
C GLY A 91 23.72 -16.16 -11.20
N PHE A 92 24.70 -16.94 -11.65
CA PHE A 92 25.58 -17.72 -10.79
C PHE A 92 26.93 -17.01 -10.67
N PHE A 93 27.34 -16.77 -9.43
CA PHE A 93 28.50 -15.94 -9.11
C PHE A 93 29.40 -16.60 -8.08
N TRP A 94 30.68 -16.23 -8.10
CA TRP A 94 31.64 -16.56 -7.06
C TRP A 94 32.16 -15.28 -6.41
N VAL A 95 32.17 -15.27 -5.09
CA VAL A 95 32.68 -14.17 -4.27
C VAL A 95 33.62 -14.74 -3.22
N ASN A 96 34.38 -13.86 -2.56
CA ASN A 96 35.24 -14.28 -1.46
C ASN A 96 34.42 -15.10 -0.41
N PRO A 97 34.87 -16.30 -0.02
CA PRO A 97 34.15 -17.18 0.90
C PRO A 97 33.90 -16.59 2.28
N PHE A 98 34.65 -15.56 2.69
CA PHE A 98 34.46 -14.84 3.95
C PHE A 98 33.33 -13.80 3.90
N PHE A 99 32.65 -13.63 2.77
CA PHE A 99 31.48 -12.75 2.69
C PHE A 99 30.26 -13.35 3.40
N SER A 100 29.68 -12.61 4.34
CA SER A 100 28.31 -12.83 4.78
C SER A 100 27.35 -12.32 3.68
N LYS A 101 26.42 -13.20 3.30
CA LYS A 101 25.52 -13.02 2.15
C LYS A 101 24.08 -12.95 2.63
N LYS A 102 23.53 -11.74 2.79
CA LYS A 102 22.13 -11.54 3.19
C LYS A 102 21.26 -11.36 1.94
N LYS A 103 20.14 -12.08 1.86
CA LYS A 103 19.22 -12.02 0.72
C LYS A 103 18.16 -10.97 0.97
N ILE A 104 17.86 -10.15 -0.04
CA ILE A 104 16.78 -9.16 0.00
C ILE A 104 15.95 -9.33 -1.27
N SER A 105 14.63 -9.34 -1.10
CA SER A 105 13.70 -9.41 -2.22
C SER A 105 13.50 -8.02 -2.80
N LEU A 106 13.69 -7.87 -4.12
CA LEU A 106 13.36 -6.64 -4.85
C LEU A 106 11.97 -6.71 -5.50
N ARG A 107 11.22 -7.77 -5.22
CA ARG A 107 9.88 -7.99 -5.76
C ARG A 107 8.90 -6.98 -5.19
N VAL A 108 7.96 -6.57 -6.03
CA VAL A 108 6.81 -5.78 -5.62
C VAL A 108 5.98 -6.56 -4.61
N ARG A 109 5.59 -5.89 -3.53
CA ARG A 109 4.79 -6.42 -2.43
C ARG A 109 3.61 -5.50 -2.17
N ASN A 110 2.53 -6.09 -1.70
CA ASN A 110 1.39 -5.35 -1.18
C ASN A 110 1.14 -5.73 0.28
N PHE A 111 0.70 -4.77 1.05
CA PHE A 111 0.06 -5.01 2.33
C PHE A 111 -1.18 -4.12 2.46
N GLU A 112 -2.07 -4.53 3.35
CA GLU A 112 -3.29 -3.80 3.67
C GLU A 112 -3.29 -3.47 5.16
N THR A 113 -3.44 -2.19 5.49
CA THR A 113 -3.46 -1.72 6.87
C THR A 113 -4.61 -2.36 7.64
N GLY A 114 -4.28 -2.95 8.80
CA GLY A 114 -5.22 -3.62 9.68
C GLY A 114 -5.34 -5.13 9.44
N SER A 115 -4.83 -5.66 8.32
CA SER A 115 -4.86 -7.09 8.00
C SER A 115 -3.74 -7.84 8.74
N VAL A 116 -4.11 -8.78 9.62
CA VAL A 116 -3.13 -9.62 10.31
C VAL A 116 -2.86 -10.85 9.42
N PRO A 117 -1.63 -11.06 8.93
CA PRO A 117 -1.30 -12.28 8.21
C PRO A 117 -1.30 -13.47 9.17
N THR A 118 -2.24 -14.40 9.00
CA THR A 118 -2.21 -15.66 9.75
C THR A 118 -1.14 -16.57 9.14
N PRO A 119 -0.05 -16.91 9.86
CA PRO A 119 0.99 -17.77 9.35
C PRO A 119 0.44 -19.18 9.09
N GLU A 120 1.00 -19.85 8.08
CA GLU A 120 0.67 -21.24 7.77
C GLU A 120 1.12 -22.14 8.92
N GLN A 121 0.18 -22.78 9.61
CA GLN A 121 0.50 -23.77 10.63
C GLN A 121 0.63 -25.16 10.00
N LYS A 122 1.83 -25.73 10.11
CA LYS A 122 2.14 -27.10 9.68
C LYS A 122 2.30 -27.97 10.91
N ASP A 123 1.77 -29.18 10.85
CA ASP A 123 2.07 -30.19 11.86
C ASP A 123 3.56 -30.60 11.79
N SER A 124 4.04 -31.24 12.84
CA SER A 124 5.33 -31.92 12.96
C SER A 124 5.65 -32.88 11.79
N GLN A 125 4.65 -33.36 11.07
CA GLN A 125 4.77 -34.22 9.87
C GLN A 125 4.69 -33.45 8.54
N GLY A 126 4.70 -32.11 8.56
CA GLY A 126 4.73 -31.27 7.37
C GLY A 126 3.40 -31.11 6.62
N LYS A 127 2.30 -31.66 7.15
CA LYS A 127 0.95 -31.46 6.61
C LYS A 127 0.41 -30.09 7.03
N VAL A 128 -0.10 -29.34 6.06
CA VAL A 128 -0.68 -28.00 6.26
C VAL A 128 -2.01 -28.14 7.00
N LEU A 129 -2.06 -27.73 8.27
CA LEU A 129 -3.28 -27.74 9.09
C LEU A 129 -4.14 -26.51 8.78
N GLN A 130 -3.49 -25.37 8.53
CA GLN A 130 -4.16 -24.15 8.12
C GLN A 130 -3.37 -23.51 6.98
N ALA A 131 -4.01 -23.43 5.80
CA ALA A 131 -3.45 -22.71 4.68
C ALA A 131 -3.28 -21.24 5.05
N ARG A 132 -2.22 -20.61 4.54
CA ARG A 132 -1.97 -19.19 4.73
C ARG A 132 -3.19 -18.41 4.23
N SER A 133 -3.92 -17.79 5.16
CA SER A 133 -5.09 -16.98 4.86
C SER A 133 -4.85 -15.56 5.35
N ARG A 134 -5.18 -14.58 4.51
CA ARG A 134 -5.21 -13.17 4.91
C ARG A 134 -6.59 -12.92 5.50
N THR A 135 -6.67 -12.84 6.82
CA THR A 135 -7.90 -12.40 7.48
C THR A 135 -8.09 -10.92 7.17
N LYS A 136 -9.30 -10.55 6.71
CA LYS A 136 -9.64 -9.14 6.47
C LYS A 136 -9.37 -8.36 7.75
N GLY A 137 -8.56 -7.34 7.61
CA GLY A 137 -8.09 -6.59 8.75
C GLY A 137 -9.17 -5.90 9.55
N ARG A 138 -8.88 -5.57 10.82
CA ARG A 138 -9.70 -4.59 11.54
C ARG A 138 -9.29 -3.21 11.02
N PRO A 139 -10.18 -2.46 10.35
CA PRO A 139 -9.85 -1.11 9.90
C PRO A 139 -9.51 -0.23 11.10
N SER A 140 -8.60 0.72 10.87
CA SER A 140 -8.14 1.61 11.93
C SER A 140 -9.23 2.62 12.24
N LYS A 141 -9.66 2.68 13.50
CA LYS A 141 -10.61 3.70 13.96
C LYS A 141 -9.86 5.00 14.24
N VAL A 142 -10.20 6.04 13.50
CA VAL A 142 -9.61 7.39 13.59
C VAL A 142 -10.70 8.42 13.49
N ASN A 143 -10.43 9.64 13.95
CA ASN A 143 -11.34 10.75 13.72
C ASN A 143 -10.91 11.49 12.45
N ASP A 144 -11.89 11.89 11.65
CA ASP A 144 -11.67 12.82 10.54
C ASP A 144 -11.37 14.24 11.06
N ARG A 145 -11.15 15.19 10.14
CA ARG A 145 -10.93 16.61 10.48
C ARG A 145 -12.04 17.21 11.36
N ASP A 146 -13.28 16.80 11.14
CA ASP A 146 -14.45 17.36 11.81
C ASP A 146 -14.77 16.62 13.13
N GLY A 147 -13.94 15.63 13.50
CA GLY A 147 -14.07 14.84 14.73
C GLY A 147 -14.99 13.64 14.61
N ASN A 148 -15.49 13.33 13.41
CA ASN A 148 -16.34 12.15 13.18
C ASN A 148 -15.47 10.89 13.24
N PRO A 149 -15.82 9.88 14.07
CA PRO A 149 -15.13 8.61 14.07
C PRO A 149 -15.40 7.85 12.77
N ILE A 150 -14.32 7.48 12.08
CA ILE A 150 -14.32 6.75 10.82
C ILE A 150 -13.43 5.51 10.93
N GLU A 151 -13.76 4.49 10.15
CA GLU A 151 -12.96 3.30 9.92
C GLU A 151 -12.25 3.43 8.57
N ILE A 152 -10.92 3.39 8.59
CA ILE A 152 -10.09 3.56 7.39
C ILE A 152 -9.04 2.44 7.25
N SER A 153 -8.86 1.96 6.02
CA SER A 153 -7.78 1.06 5.63
C SER A 153 -7.17 1.51 4.30
N SER A 154 -5.89 1.23 4.12
CA SER A 154 -5.18 1.48 2.88
C SER A 154 -4.45 0.25 2.39
N VAL A 155 -4.36 0.11 1.06
CA VAL A 155 -3.48 -0.84 0.40
C VAL A 155 -2.31 -0.07 -0.16
N VAL A 156 -1.11 -0.52 0.18
CA VAL A 156 0.14 0.10 -0.25
C VAL A 156 0.96 -0.94 -1.01
N VAL A 157 1.35 -0.57 -2.23
CA VAL A 157 2.20 -1.37 -3.12
C VAL A 157 3.58 -0.76 -3.14
N TRP A 158 4.58 -1.57 -2.78
CA TRP A 158 5.94 -1.10 -2.57
C TRP A 158 6.98 -2.11 -3.02
N ARG A 159 8.23 -1.67 -3.17
CA ARG A 159 9.40 -2.52 -3.43
C ARG A 159 10.65 -1.93 -2.79
N VAL A 160 11.62 -2.77 -2.48
CA VAL A 160 12.95 -2.31 -2.05
C VAL A 160 13.72 -1.83 -3.28
N VAL A 161 14.23 -0.60 -3.23
CA VAL A 161 15.13 -0.04 -4.26
C VAL A 161 16.56 0.02 -3.74
N ASN A 162 16.75 0.52 -2.52
CA ASN A 162 18.06 0.59 -1.88
C ASN A 162 18.21 -0.51 -0.84
N THR A 163 19.01 -1.52 -1.20
CA THR A 163 19.20 -2.71 -0.37
C THR A 163 20.07 -2.47 0.87
N ALA A 164 20.92 -1.45 0.85
CA ALA A 164 21.75 -1.09 2.00
C ALA A 164 20.91 -0.42 3.09
N HIS A 165 20.07 0.54 2.71
CA HIS A 165 19.17 1.21 3.65
C HIS A 165 18.18 0.22 4.28
N ALA A 166 17.55 -0.64 3.46
CA ALA A 166 16.60 -1.63 3.94
C ALA A 166 17.20 -2.68 4.91
N MET A 167 18.53 -2.87 4.90
CA MET A 167 19.22 -3.84 5.76
C MET A 167 19.84 -3.22 7.01
N PHE A 168 20.22 -1.94 6.95
CA PHE A 168 21.08 -1.31 7.97
C PHE A 168 20.48 -0.09 8.64
N GLU A 169 19.52 0.60 8.02
CA GLU A 169 18.87 1.77 8.61
C GLU A 169 17.62 1.36 9.42
N VAL A 170 17.07 0.16 9.16
CA VAL A 170 15.87 -0.37 9.80
C VAL A 170 16.05 -1.86 10.11
N ASP A 171 15.58 -2.31 11.28
CA ASP A 171 15.67 -3.71 11.71
C ASP A 171 14.78 -4.65 10.85
N ASP A 172 13.48 -4.36 10.79
CA ASP A 172 12.52 -5.04 9.91
C ASP A 172 11.82 -4.00 9.02
N TYR A 173 12.26 -3.93 7.77
CA TYR A 173 11.68 -3.02 6.80
C TYR A 173 10.23 -3.38 6.42
N GLU A 174 9.78 -4.64 6.59
CA GLU A 174 8.39 -5.01 6.31
C GLU A 174 7.46 -4.43 7.39
N ASP A 175 7.81 -4.62 8.67
CA ASP A 175 7.08 -4.04 9.81
C ASP A 175 7.13 -2.51 9.82
N PHE A 176 8.30 -1.93 9.53
CA PHE A 176 8.46 -0.47 9.44
C PHE A 176 7.55 0.13 8.36
N VAL A 177 7.43 -0.52 7.20
CA VAL A 177 6.54 -0.08 6.12
C VAL A 177 5.08 -0.09 6.58
N GLU A 178 4.66 -1.12 7.31
CA GLU A 178 3.31 -1.23 7.85
C GLU A 178 3.00 -0.12 8.86
N VAL A 179 3.86 0.04 9.88
CA VAL A 179 3.69 1.02 10.97
C VAL A 179 3.71 2.45 10.43
N GLN A 180 4.67 2.79 9.56
CA GLN A 180 4.78 4.15 9.02
C GLN A 180 3.62 4.50 8.09
N SER A 181 3.12 3.53 7.32
CA SER A 181 1.97 3.77 6.46
C SER A 181 0.68 3.91 7.25
N GLU A 182 0.50 3.13 8.32
CA GLU A 182 -0.64 3.34 9.23
C GLU A 182 -0.58 4.75 9.85
N ALA A 183 0.59 5.17 10.35
CA ALA A 183 0.75 6.51 10.91
C ALA A 183 0.45 7.62 9.88
N ALA A 184 0.90 7.46 8.63
CA ALA A 184 0.60 8.38 7.54
C ALA A 184 -0.90 8.42 7.21
N LEU A 185 -1.56 7.26 7.15
CA LEU A 185 -3.00 7.15 6.92
C LEU A 185 -3.81 7.85 8.02
N ARG A 186 -3.45 7.63 9.29
CA ARG A 186 -4.07 8.31 10.44
C ARG A 186 -3.94 9.83 10.33
N ASN A 187 -2.75 10.32 9.97
CA ASN A 187 -2.51 11.76 9.81
C ASN A 187 -3.23 12.35 8.59
N LEU A 188 -3.40 11.59 7.51
CA LEU A 188 -4.22 12.00 6.36
C LEU A 188 -5.69 12.16 6.78
N ALA A 189 -6.23 11.21 7.54
CA ALA A 189 -7.61 11.25 8.02
C ALA A 189 -7.89 12.50 8.86
N THR A 190 -6.97 12.92 9.73
CA THR A 190 -7.16 14.13 10.55
C THR A 190 -7.09 15.44 9.75
N ARG A 191 -6.47 15.44 8.56
CA ARG A 191 -6.36 16.65 7.71
C ARG A 191 -7.61 16.91 6.87
N TYR A 192 -8.38 15.88 6.56
CA TYR A 192 -9.52 15.98 5.64
C TYR A 192 -10.82 15.48 6.27
N PRO A 193 -11.97 16.12 5.98
CA PRO A 193 -13.26 15.62 6.40
C PRO A 193 -13.61 14.34 5.64
N TYR A 194 -14.45 13.48 6.22
CA TYR A 194 -14.95 12.28 5.55
C TYR A 194 -15.73 12.61 4.27
N ASP A 195 -16.66 13.57 4.36
CA ASP A 195 -17.50 14.06 3.27
C ASP A 195 -17.58 15.59 3.36
N SER A 196 -17.78 16.29 2.24
CA SER A 196 -17.87 17.75 2.20
C SER A 196 -18.91 18.21 1.19
N GLU A 197 -19.73 19.20 1.57
CA GLU A 197 -20.75 19.80 0.70
C GLU A 197 -20.17 20.90 -0.22
N ASP A 198 -19.12 21.61 0.23
CA ASP A 198 -18.67 22.88 -0.36
C ASP A 198 -17.46 22.76 -1.31
N HIS A 199 -17.42 21.72 -2.15
CA HIS A 199 -16.29 21.47 -3.09
C HIS A 199 -14.89 21.40 -2.42
N GLN A 200 -14.83 21.28 -1.09
CA GLN A 200 -13.57 21.06 -0.39
C GLN A 200 -13.11 19.62 -0.58
N MET A 201 -11.79 19.43 -0.59
CA MET A 201 -11.16 18.13 -0.66
C MET A 201 -11.64 17.25 0.51
N SER A 202 -12.20 16.09 0.20
CA SER A 202 -12.68 15.12 1.20
C SER A 202 -12.14 13.73 0.92
N LEU A 203 -12.09 12.89 1.96
CA LEU A 203 -11.61 11.52 1.85
C LEU A 203 -12.47 10.70 0.87
N ARG A 204 -13.78 10.98 0.83
CA ARG A 204 -14.74 10.31 -0.04
C ARG A 204 -14.81 10.90 -1.46
N GLY A 205 -14.83 12.22 -1.59
CA GLY A 205 -15.08 12.91 -2.87
C GLY A 205 -13.83 13.04 -3.75
N SER A 206 -12.67 13.27 -3.16
CA SER A 206 -11.42 13.57 -3.86
C SER A 206 -10.42 12.41 -3.81
N THR A 207 -10.88 11.18 -4.04
CA THR A 207 -10.07 9.97 -3.81
C THR A 207 -8.74 9.97 -4.57
N ALA A 208 -8.70 10.44 -5.82
CA ALA A 208 -7.47 10.42 -6.62
C ALA A 208 -6.38 11.36 -6.07
N GLU A 209 -6.76 12.58 -5.71
CA GLU A 209 -5.86 13.60 -5.15
C GLU A 209 -5.38 13.18 -3.75
N ILE A 210 -6.29 12.69 -2.92
CA ILE A 210 -6.00 12.17 -1.58
C ILE A 210 -5.07 10.95 -1.64
N CYS A 211 -5.27 10.02 -2.59
CA CYS A 211 -4.38 8.87 -2.76
C CYS A 211 -2.98 9.29 -3.25
N GLY A 212 -2.88 10.31 -4.10
CA GLY A 212 -1.60 10.90 -4.48
C GLY A 212 -0.86 11.47 -3.27
N GLN A 213 -1.56 12.25 -2.46
CA GLN A 213 -0.97 12.83 -1.24
C GLN A 213 -0.59 11.76 -0.21
N LEU A 214 -1.41 10.73 -0.03
CA LEU A 214 -1.07 9.59 0.82
C LEU A 214 0.19 8.87 0.34
N LYS A 215 0.33 8.67 -0.99
CA LYS A 215 1.54 8.08 -1.56
C LYS A 215 2.76 8.92 -1.21
N ASP A 216 2.69 10.24 -1.38
CA ASP A 216 3.81 11.15 -1.12
C ASP A 216 4.17 11.18 0.38
N ASP A 217 3.16 11.26 1.27
CA ASP A 217 3.35 11.24 2.72
C ASP A 217 4.00 9.93 3.21
N ILE A 218 3.61 8.79 2.61
CA ILE A 218 4.22 7.49 2.92
C ILE A 218 5.64 7.45 2.35
N GLN A 219 5.85 7.87 1.10
CA GLN A 219 7.15 7.83 0.44
C GLN A 219 8.20 8.65 1.21
N GLU A 220 7.85 9.83 1.71
CA GLU A 220 8.76 10.67 2.50
C GLU A 220 9.25 9.94 3.77
N ARG A 221 8.36 9.17 4.41
CA ARG A 221 8.70 8.39 5.62
C ARG A 221 9.54 7.15 5.30
N LEU A 222 9.26 6.49 4.17
CA LEU A 222 9.89 5.24 3.77
C LEU A 222 11.21 5.41 3.03
N ASP A 223 11.55 6.62 2.59
CA ASP A 223 12.82 6.91 1.90
C ASP A 223 14.05 6.51 2.74
N LYS A 224 13.96 6.72 4.07
CA LYS A 224 14.99 6.29 5.03
C LYS A 224 15.19 4.77 5.06
N ALA A 225 14.15 3.99 4.78
CA ALA A 225 14.20 2.53 4.72
C ALA A 225 14.67 2.01 3.35
N GLY A 226 14.90 2.87 2.35
CA GLY A 226 15.26 2.45 1.00
C GLY A 226 14.13 1.77 0.24
N VAL A 227 12.88 2.06 0.63
CA VAL A 227 11.66 1.50 0.06
C VAL A 227 10.99 2.54 -0.85
N GLU A 228 10.61 2.10 -2.04
CA GLU A 228 9.81 2.89 -2.98
C GLU A 228 8.35 2.45 -2.93
N VAL A 229 7.46 3.41 -2.76
CA VAL A 229 6.02 3.27 -2.84
C VAL A 229 5.61 3.46 -4.30
N ILE A 230 5.15 2.38 -4.92
CA ILE A 230 4.63 2.41 -6.29
C ILE A 230 3.25 3.07 -6.27
N GLU A 231 2.43 2.67 -5.31
CA GLU A 231 1.02 3.07 -5.22
C GLU A 231 0.51 3.00 -3.78
N ALA A 232 -0.37 3.93 -3.40
CA ALA A 232 -1.13 3.90 -2.16
C ALA A 232 -2.59 4.22 -2.47
N ARG A 233 -3.52 3.40 -1.97
CA ARG A 233 -4.96 3.58 -2.17
C ARG A 233 -5.71 3.34 -0.87
N ILE A 234 -6.77 4.10 -0.64
CA ILE A 234 -7.73 3.81 0.44
C ILE A 234 -8.58 2.61 -0.02
N SER A 235 -8.49 1.47 0.69
CA SER A 235 -9.24 0.25 0.38
C SER A 235 -10.59 0.18 1.09
N HIS A 236 -10.67 0.81 2.26
CA HIS A 236 -11.89 0.89 3.05
C HIS A 236 -12.02 2.27 3.69
N LEU A 237 -13.21 2.84 3.61
CA LEU A 237 -13.58 4.10 4.20
C LEU A 237 -15.07 4.05 4.57
N ALA A 238 -15.37 4.12 5.87
CA ALA A 238 -16.74 4.15 6.36
C ALA A 238 -16.83 4.96 7.66
N TYR A 239 -18.02 5.48 7.98
CA TYR A 239 -18.29 5.94 9.34
C TYR A 239 -18.20 4.77 10.32
N ALA A 240 -17.71 5.04 11.53
CA ALA A 240 -17.65 4.02 12.56
C ALA A 240 -19.07 3.56 12.95
N PRO A 241 -19.23 2.30 13.40
CA PRO A 241 -20.54 1.71 13.69
C PRO A 241 -21.41 2.53 14.64
N GLU A 242 -20.81 3.30 15.55
CA GLU A 242 -21.52 4.09 16.57
C GLU A 242 -22.27 5.30 15.99
N ILE A 243 -21.84 5.83 14.84
CA ILE A 243 -22.46 7.01 14.22
C ILE A 243 -23.04 6.73 12.83
N ALA A 244 -22.78 5.57 12.24
CA ALA A 244 -23.15 5.27 10.86
C ALA A 244 -24.65 5.46 10.57
N ALA A 245 -25.53 4.97 11.47
CA ALA A 245 -26.98 5.11 11.31
C ALA A 245 -27.45 6.57 11.42
N ALA A 246 -26.90 7.32 12.40
CA ALA A 246 -27.24 8.73 12.60
C ALA A 246 -26.74 9.60 11.42
N MET A 247 -25.54 9.32 10.90
CA MET A 247 -25.00 10.01 9.73
C MET A 247 -25.78 9.72 8.47
N LEU A 248 -26.20 8.47 8.24
CA LEU A 248 -27.06 8.12 7.12
C LEU A 248 -28.38 8.90 7.19
N GLN A 249 -29.00 8.97 8.37
CA GLN A 249 -30.22 9.73 8.59
C GLN A 249 -30.00 11.23 8.33
N ARG A 250 -28.87 11.80 8.79
CA ARG A 250 -28.49 13.19 8.51
C ARG A 250 -28.33 13.44 7.01
N GLN A 251 -27.62 12.58 6.29
CA GLN A 251 -27.42 12.70 4.84
C GLN A 251 -28.75 12.63 4.08
N GLN A 252 -29.66 11.74 4.48
CA GLN A 252 -31.00 11.66 3.90
C GLN A 252 -31.82 12.93 4.19
N ALA A 253 -31.79 13.42 5.42
CA ALA A 253 -32.48 14.66 5.79
C ALA A 253 -31.94 15.87 4.99
N GLN A 254 -30.62 16.00 4.88
CA GLN A 254 -29.98 17.04 4.07
C GLN A 254 -30.35 16.93 2.59
N ALA A 255 -30.37 15.72 2.02
CA ALA A 255 -30.79 15.50 0.65
C ALA A 255 -32.26 15.89 0.42
N VAL A 256 -33.16 15.58 1.37
CA VAL A 256 -34.57 15.99 1.32
C VAL A 256 -34.72 17.51 1.41
N VAL A 257 -33.99 18.17 2.31
CA VAL A 257 -34.00 19.63 2.44
C VAL A 257 -33.46 20.29 1.18
N ALA A 258 -32.31 19.83 0.66
CA ALA A 258 -31.72 20.37 -0.57
C ALA A 258 -32.67 20.21 -1.78
N ALA A 259 -33.35 19.07 -1.89
CA ALA A 259 -34.39 18.87 -2.89
C ALA A 259 -35.55 19.85 -2.71
N ARG A 260 -36.05 20.03 -1.47
CA ARG A 260 -37.14 20.96 -1.15
C ARG A 260 -36.78 22.41 -1.43
N THR A 261 -35.56 22.84 -1.12
CA THR A 261 -35.09 24.20 -1.44
C THR A 261 -35.13 24.45 -2.95
N LYS A 262 -34.63 23.50 -3.77
CA LYS A 262 -34.68 23.61 -5.23
C LYS A 262 -36.11 23.64 -5.78
N ILE A 263 -37.03 22.87 -5.20
CA ILE A 263 -38.45 22.91 -5.56
C ILE A 263 -39.04 24.31 -5.29
N VAL A 264 -38.78 24.86 -4.11
CA VAL A 264 -39.28 26.18 -3.72
C VAL A 264 -38.69 27.29 -4.60
N GLU A 265 -37.38 27.27 -4.86
CA GLU A 265 -36.73 28.23 -5.77
C GLU A 265 -37.35 28.19 -7.18
N GLY A 266 -37.55 26.98 -7.72
CA GLY A 266 -38.23 26.79 -9.00
C GLY A 266 -39.67 27.29 -8.99
N ALA A 267 -40.43 26.99 -7.93
CA ALA A 267 -41.82 27.42 -7.78
C ALA A 267 -41.95 28.94 -7.68
N VAL A 268 -41.12 29.61 -6.87
CA VAL A 268 -41.09 31.08 -6.76
C VAL A 268 -40.79 31.71 -8.12
N GLY A 269 -39.81 31.17 -8.86
CA GLY A 269 -39.51 31.62 -10.22
C GLY A 269 -40.67 31.46 -11.20
N MET A 270 -41.36 30.32 -11.18
CA MET A 270 -42.55 30.06 -12.02
C MET A 270 -43.71 31.01 -11.70
N VAL A 271 -43.99 31.26 -10.41
CA VAL A 271 -45.05 32.18 -9.97
C VAL A 271 -44.74 33.60 -10.39
N GLN A 272 -43.49 34.05 -10.24
CA GLN A 272 -43.07 35.39 -10.65
C GLN A 272 -43.25 35.60 -12.15
N MET A 273 -42.79 34.65 -12.99
CA MET A 273 -43.00 34.71 -14.44
C MET A 273 -44.49 34.75 -14.84
N ALA A 274 -45.34 33.98 -14.17
CA ALA A 274 -46.78 33.95 -14.47
C ALA A 274 -47.47 35.28 -14.14
N LEU A 275 -47.17 35.87 -12.97
CA LEU A 275 -47.76 37.14 -12.55
C LEU A 275 -47.30 38.31 -13.43
N ASP A 276 -46.02 38.35 -13.79
CA ASP A 276 -45.48 39.38 -14.69
C ASP A 276 -46.14 39.32 -16.08
N ARG A 277 -46.40 38.11 -16.58
CA ARG A 277 -47.09 37.91 -17.85
C ARG A 277 -48.56 38.33 -17.81
N LEU A 278 -49.29 37.97 -16.75
CA LEU A 278 -50.68 38.38 -16.55
C LEU A 278 -50.83 39.91 -16.45
N ALA A 279 -49.90 40.57 -15.75
CA ALA A 279 -49.85 42.02 -15.65
C ALA A 279 -49.56 42.68 -17.01
N LYS A 280 -48.63 42.12 -17.80
CA LYS A 280 -48.28 42.63 -19.13
C LYS A 280 -49.40 42.47 -20.16
N GLU A 281 -50.13 41.36 -20.10
CA GLU A 281 -51.25 41.06 -20.99
C GLU A 281 -52.56 41.75 -20.56
N ASN A 282 -52.56 42.50 -19.44
CA ASN A 282 -53.71 43.24 -18.90
C ASN A 282 -54.96 42.36 -18.66
N VAL A 283 -54.75 41.07 -18.35
CA VAL A 283 -55.83 40.08 -18.19
C VAL A 283 -56.55 40.26 -16.85
N VAL A 284 -55.86 40.73 -15.80
CA VAL A 284 -56.40 40.92 -14.44
C VAL A 284 -55.73 42.11 -13.74
N GLU A 285 -56.52 43.02 -13.15
CA GLU A 285 -56.00 44.00 -12.18
C GLU A 285 -55.83 43.35 -10.80
N LEU A 286 -54.58 43.31 -10.34
CA LEU A 286 -54.21 42.73 -9.05
C LEU A 286 -53.86 43.84 -8.06
N ASP A 287 -54.74 44.07 -7.09
CA ASP A 287 -54.38 44.81 -5.87
C ASP A 287 -53.33 44.01 -5.06
N GLY A 288 -52.66 44.68 -4.11
CA GLY A 288 -51.58 44.06 -3.32
C GLY A 288 -52.03 42.80 -2.55
N GLU A 289 -53.30 42.77 -2.15
CA GLU A 289 -53.89 41.68 -1.35
C GLU A 289 -54.21 40.45 -2.22
N ARG A 290 -54.82 40.64 -3.41
CA ARG A 290 -55.07 39.56 -4.39
C ARG A 290 -53.78 38.98 -4.94
N ARG A 291 -52.76 39.81 -5.17
CA ARG A 291 -51.44 39.34 -5.59
C ARG A 291 -50.84 38.40 -4.53
N ALA A 292 -50.86 38.80 -3.26
CA ALA A 292 -50.37 37.96 -2.16
C ALA A 292 -51.17 36.65 -2.03
N ALA A 293 -52.50 36.70 -2.19
CA ALA A 293 -53.36 35.52 -2.17
C ALA A 293 -53.05 34.55 -3.32
N MET A 294 -52.85 35.06 -4.56
CA MET A 294 -52.47 34.21 -5.70
C MET A 294 -51.08 33.60 -5.55
N VAL A 295 -50.08 34.37 -5.07
CA VAL A 295 -48.73 33.85 -4.78
C VAL A 295 -48.81 32.71 -3.77
N SER A 296 -49.52 32.91 -2.66
CA SER A 296 -49.70 31.88 -1.63
C SER A 296 -50.35 30.61 -2.20
N ASN A 297 -51.47 30.75 -2.91
CA ASN A 297 -52.18 29.60 -3.49
C ASN A 297 -51.33 28.85 -4.52
N LEU A 298 -50.64 29.56 -5.41
CA LEU A 298 -49.79 28.93 -6.42
C LEU A 298 -48.56 28.26 -5.79
N LEU A 299 -47.93 28.86 -4.77
CA LEU A 299 -46.83 28.24 -4.05
C LEU A 299 -47.26 26.97 -3.32
N VAL A 300 -48.45 26.97 -2.70
CA VAL A 300 -49.00 25.77 -2.05
C VAL A 300 -49.26 24.67 -3.07
N VAL A 301 -49.82 24.99 -4.24
CA VAL A 301 -50.07 24.00 -5.30
C VAL A 301 -48.76 23.46 -5.88
N LEU A 302 -47.78 24.32 -6.16
CA LEU A 302 -46.52 23.95 -6.81
C LEU A 302 -45.54 23.24 -5.87
N CYS A 303 -45.55 23.55 -4.57
CA CYS A 303 -44.66 22.96 -3.58
C CYS A 303 -45.28 21.79 -2.80
N SER A 304 -46.55 21.43 -3.09
CA SER A 304 -47.22 20.32 -2.43
C SER A 304 -46.63 18.96 -2.86
N ASP A 305 -46.29 18.12 -1.89
CA ASP A 305 -45.83 16.73 -2.09
C ASP A 305 -46.94 15.81 -2.65
N ARG A 306 -48.20 16.24 -2.57
CA ARG A 306 -49.36 15.50 -3.09
C ARG A 306 -50.04 16.25 -4.22
N HIS A 307 -50.50 15.51 -5.23
CA HIS A 307 -51.36 16.05 -6.28
C HIS A 307 -52.59 16.71 -5.65
N THR A 308 -52.79 17.99 -5.93
CA THR A 308 -53.95 18.74 -5.45
C THR A 308 -55.22 18.19 -6.10
N GLN A 309 -56.21 17.85 -5.28
CA GLN A 309 -57.51 17.45 -5.80
C GLN A 309 -58.30 18.70 -6.23
N PRO A 310 -58.88 18.72 -7.44
CA PRO A 310 -59.67 19.85 -7.88
C PRO A 310 -60.92 19.97 -7.00
N VAL A 311 -61.01 21.03 -6.21
CA VAL A 311 -62.22 21.36 -5.46
C VAL A 311 -63.05 22.32 -6.31
N VAL A 312 -64.19 21.85 -6.81
CA VAL A 312 -65.12 22.70 -7.55
C VAL A 312 -65.80 23.63 -6.55
N ASN A 313 -65.51 24.92 -6.62
CA ASN A 313 -66.15 25.92 -5.77
C ASN A 313 -67.61 26.13 -6.22
N THR A 314 -68.57 25.75 -5.37
CA THR A 314 -70.01 25.92 -5.59
C THR A 314 -70.58 27.19 -4.95
N GLY A 315 -69.73 28.04 -4.35
CA GLY A 315 -70.12 29.33 -3.79
C GLY A 315 -70.32 30.39 -4.87
N THR A 316 -71.48 31.04 -4.87
CA THR A 316 -71.80 32.16 -5.76
C THR A 316 -70.88 33.36 -5.48
N LEU A 317 -70.06 33.73 -6.45
CA LEU A 317 -69.05 34.80 -6.40
C LEU A 317 -69.61 36.24 -6.49
N TYR A 318 -70.92 36.45 -6.34
CA TYR A 318 -71.52 37.78 -6.44
C TYR A 318 -72.58 37.99 -5.35
N THR A 319 -72.39 39.04 -4.54
CA THR A 319 -73.46 39.87 -3.97
C THR A 319 -73.09 41.32 -4.23
#